data_AF-A0A3N1X7Y5-F1
#
_entry.id   AF-A0A3N1X7Y5-F1
#
_cell.length_a   1.000
_cell.length_b   1.000
_cell.length_c   1.000
_cell.angle_alpha   90.00
_cell.angle_beta   90.00
_cell.angle_gamma   90.00
#
_symmetry.space_group_name_H-M   'P 1'
#
loop_
_entity.id
_entity.type
_entity.pdbx_description
1 polymer ?
#
loop_
_entity_poly.entity_id
_entity_poly.type
_entity_poly.pdbx_seq_one_letter_code
_entity_poly.pdbx_strand_id
1 'polypeptide(L)'
;MKTGFSAAALAALLAWTPPVAASGPALQRPLPVPECFELAARRHGLGVPLLRAVAEQESGLDPRAQNRNRDGSSDTGLMQINSRWLPTLARHGIRAEDLWDPCTNVLIGAWILGRNFHAMGRTTRALGAYNAAHPERRERYARQVLARVRVLPLPASPVAPERRLPESK
;
A
#
# COMPACT_ATOMS: atom_id res chain seq x y z
N MET A 1 -15.97 73.39 54.19
CA MET A 1 -15.30 73.13 52.90
C MET A 1 -14.85 71.67 52.85
N LYS A 2 -15.38 70.93 51.85
CA LYS A 2 -14.70 69.93 50.99
C LYS A 2 -14.01 68.71 51.67
N THR A 3 -14.57 67.49 51.57
CA THR A 3 -14.26 66.39 50.58
C THR A 3 -12.79 65.94 50.62
N GLY A 4 -12.37 64.66 50.62
CA GLY A 4 -13.01 63.35 50.38
C GLY A 4 -11.90 62.29 50.09
N PHE A 5 -12.31 61.11 49.60
CA PHE A 5 -11.55 60.08 48.84
C PHE A 5 -10.47 59.26 49.58
N SER A 6 -10.21 57.97 49.30
CA SER A 6 -10.93 56.88 48.61
C SER A 6 -10.16 55.57 48.87
N ALA A 7 -10.87 54.45 48.88
CA ALA A 7 -10.30 53.11 48.85
C ALA A 7 -9.57 52.82 47.53
N ALA A 8 -8.45 52.09 47.58
CA ALA A 8 -7.85 51.46 46.41
C ALA A 8 -8.13 49.95 46.47
N ALA A 9 -9.03 49.48 45.61
CA ALA A 9 -9.30 48.07 45.37
C ALA A 9 -8.35 47.55 44.29
N LEU A 10 -7.65 46.45 44.59
CA LEU A 10 -6.84 45.69 43.64
C LEU A 10 -7.77 44.89 42.71
N ALA A 11 -7.77 45.21 41.42
CA ALA A 11 -8.44 44.40 40.40
C ALA A 11 -7.48 43.31 39.89
N ALA A 12 -7.78 42.05 40.20
CA ALA A 12 -7.09 40.89 39.63
C ALA A 12 -7.65 40.61 38.23
N LEU A 13 -6.81 40.78 37.20
CA LEU A 13 -7.11 40.40 35.83
C LEU A 13 -6.89 38.88 35.66
N LEU A 14 -7.97 38.10 35.71
CA LEU A 14 -7.97 36.71 35.26
C LEU A 14 -8.10 36.70 33.73
N ALA A 15 -7.02 36.38 33.04
CA ALA A 15 -7.03 36.19 31.59
C ALA A 15 -7.91 34.99 31.23
N TRP A 16 -9.01 35.23 30.52
CA TRP A 16 -9.83 34.18 29.93
C TRP A 16 -9.06 33.55 28.77
N THR A 17 -8.44 32.40 29.00
CA THR A 17 -7.93 31.56 27.91
C THR A 17 -9.12 30.84 27.27
N PRO A 18 -9.45 31.09 25.99
CA PRO A 18 -10.49 30.30 25.34
C PRO A 18 -10.02 28.84 25.27
N PRO A 19 -10.94 27.86 25.43
CA PRO A 19 -10.58 26.46 25.29
C PRO A 19 -10.07 26.23 23.86
N VAL A 20 -8.86 25.67 23.74
CA VAL A 20 -8.37 25.13 22.47
C VAL A 20 -9.39 24.10 22.01
N ALA A 21 -10.07 24.37 20.89
CA ALA A 21 -10.96 23.41 20.28
C ALA A 21 -10.15 22.15 19.95
N ALA A 22 -10.40 21.07 20.69
CA ALA A 22 -9.81 19.78 20.41
C ALA A 22 -10.24 19.39 18.98
N SER A 23 -9.28 19.36 18.06
CA SER A 23 -9.50 18.79 16.74
C SER A 23 -9.83 17.31 16.97
N GLY A 24 -11.10 16.94 16.81
CA GLY A 24 -11.55 15.56 16.96
C GLY A 24 -10.80 14.62 16.01
N PRO A 25 -10.84 13.29 16.23
CA PRO A 25 -10.19 12.33 15.35
C PRO A 25 -10.72 12.52 13.93
N ALA A 26 -9.84 12.87 13.00
CA ALA A 26 -10.17 12.92 11.58
C ALA A 26 -10.75 11.55 11.20
N LEU A 27 -12.01 11.52 10.77
CA LEU A 27 -12.63 10.34 10.21
C LEU A 27 -11.71 9.86 9.07
N GLN A 28 -11.08 8.70 9.26
CA GLN A 28 -10.22 8.09 8.24
C GLN A 28 -11.11 7.72 7.06
N ARG A 29 -11.18 8.59 6.05
CA ARG A 29 -11.85 8.26 4.79
C ARG A 29 -11.10 7.08 4.16
N PRO A 30 -11.82 6.07 3.64
CA PRO A 30 -11.19 5.04 2.82
C PRO A 30 -10.43 5.70 1.68
N LEU A 31 -9.17 5.29 1.48
CA LEU A 31 -8.36 5.82 0.40
C LEU A 31 -9.02 5.45 -0.95
N PRO A 32 -9.07 6.38 -1.92
CA PRO A 32 -9.41 6.04 -3.29
C PRO A 32 -8.47 4.97 -3.84
N VAL A 33 -9.00 4.02 -4.62
CA VAL A 33 -8.21 2.92 -5.22
C VAL A 33 -6.93 3.40 -5.93
N PRO A 34 -6.93 4.50 -6.71
CA PRO A 34 -5.69 5.05 -7.28
C PRO A 34 -4.60 5.37 -6.26
N GLU A 35 -4.96 5.92 -5.09
CA GLU A 35 -4.01 6.25 -4.02
C GLU A 35 -3.47 5.00 -3.33
N CYS A 36 -4.23 3.90 -3.34
CA CYS A 36 -3.80 2.62 -2.82
C CYS A 36 -2.69 2.00 -3.69
N PHE A 37 -2.73 2.19 -5.01
CA PHE A 37 -1.62 1.84 -5.88
C PHE A 37 -0.35 2.64 -5.57
N GLU A 38 -0.48 3.95 -5.34
CA GLU A 38 0.64 4.82 -4.96
C GLU A 38 1.25 4.40 -3.62
N LEU A 39 0.41 4.14 -2.62
CA LEU A 39 0.85 3.66 -1.32
C LEU A 39 1.56 2.30 -1.42
N ALA A 40 0.99 1.35 -2.15
CA ALA A 40 1.54 0.03 -2.35
C ALA A 40 2.88 0.06 -3.10
N ALA A 41 2.96 0.88 -4.15
CA ALA A 41 4.18 1.12 -4.92
C ALA A 41 5.31 1.64 -4.03
N ARG A 42 5.04 2.69 -3.24
CA ARG A 42 6.02 3.25 -2.30
C ARG A 42 6.46 2.22 -1.24
N ARG A 43 5.52 1.51 -0.63
CA ARG A 43 5.80 0.55 0.45
C ARG A 43 6.68 -0.62 0.02
N HIS A 44 6.57 -1.04 -1.25
CA HIS A 44 7.26 -2.22 -1.76
C HIS A 44 8.33 -1.92 -2.82
N GLY A 45 8.63 -0.64 -3.08
CA GLY A 45 9.62 -0.25 -4.10
C GLY A 45 9.23 -0.70 -5.51
N LEU A 46 7.94 -0.64 -5.83
CA LEU A 46 7.37 -1.06 -7.12
C LEU A 46 6.92 0.18 -7.93
N GLY A 47 6.77 0.02 -9.23
CA GLY A 47 6.18 1.07 -10.07
C GLY A 47 4.65 0.98 -10.06
N VAL A 48 3.97 2.11 -9.90
CA VAL A 48 2.50 2.18 -10.07
C VAL A 48 2.05 1.63 -11.43
N PRO A 49 2.72 1.93 -12.57
CA PRO A 49 2.37 1.33 -13.85
C PRO A 49 2.44 -0.20 -13.85
N LEU A 50 3.42 -0.79 -13.16
CA LEU A 50 3.55 -2.24 -13.04
C LEU A 50 2.40 -2.84 -12.23
N LEU A 51 2.06 -2.25 -11.08
CA LEU A 51 0.96 -2.75 -10.25
C LEU A 51 -0.39 -2.66 -10.97
N ARG A 52 -0.64 -1.55 -11.68
CA ARG A 52 -1.84 -1.41 -12.51
C ARG A 52 -1.88 -2.44 -13.64
N ALA A 53 -0.76 -2.70 -14.30
CA ALA A 53 -0.67 -3.72 -15.36
C ALA A 53 -0.93 -5.14 -14.82
N VAL A 54 -0.46 -5.45 -13.60
CA VAL A 54 -0.81 -6.71 -12.93
C VAL A 54 -2.30 -6.77 -12.66
N ALA A 55 -2.90 -5.75 -12.04
CA ALA A 55 -4.34 -5.73 -11.77
C ALA A 55 -5.21 -5.81 -13.05
N GLU A 56 -4.80 -5.15 -14.13
CA GLU A 56 -5.45 -5.24 -15.44
C GLU A 56 -5.33 -6.64 -16.04
N GLN A 57 -4.20 -7.32 -15.86
CA GLN A 57 -4.02 -8.71 -16.28
C GLN A 57 -4.84 -9.70 -15.43
N GLU A 58 -4.98 -9.43 -14.14
CA GLU A 58 -5.65 -10.32 -13.19
C GLU A 58 -7.18 -10.23 -13.28
N SER A 59 -7.75 -9.02 -13.26
CA SER A 59 -9.21 -8.84 -13.23
C SER A 59 -9.76 -7.83 -14.22
N GLY A 60 -8.93 -7.25 -15.10
CA GLY A 60 -9.36 -6.12 -15.92
C GLY A 60 -9.72 -4.89 -15.07
N LEU A 61 -9.10 -4.75 -13.88
CA LEU A 61 -9.41 -3.73 -12.87
C LEU A 61 -10.80 -3.84 -12.22
N ASP A 62 -11.47 -4.98 -12.33
CA ASP A 62 -12.71 -5.24 -11.59
C ASP A 62 -12.42 -5.64 -10.13
N PRO A 63 -12.83 -4.84 -9.12
CA PRO A 63 -12.65 -5.18 -7.71
C PRO A 63 -13.60 -6.29 -7.24
N ARG A 64 -14.66 -6.62 -7.99
CA ARG A 64 -15.63 -7.66 -7.65
C ARG A 64 -15.33 -9.00 -8.33
N ALA A 65 -14.23 -9.09 -9.07
CA ALA A 65 -13.84 -10.32 -9.74
C ALA A 65 -13.56 -11.45 -8.74
N GLN A 66 -14.07 -12.64 -9.06
CA GLN A 66 -13.75 -13.86 -8.34
C GLN A 66 -13.66 -15.02 -9.30
N ASN A 67 -12.62 -15.83 -9.11
CA ASN A 67 -12.40 -17.05 -9.87
C ASN A 67 -12.27 -18.25 -8.93
N ARG A 68 -12.81 -19.41 -9.31
CA ARG A 68 -12.68 -20.65 -8.56
C ARG A 68 -11.78 -21.62 -9.32
N ASN A 69 -10.72 -22.07 -8.66
CA ASN A 69 -9.72 -22.95 -9.24
C ASN A 69 -10.12 -24.43 -9.09
N ARG A 70 -9.59 -25.26 -9.99
CA ARG A 70 -9.85 -26.71 -10.01
C ARG A 70 -9.43 -27.43 -8.73
N ASP A 71 -8.43 -26.88 -8.04
CA ASP A 71 -7.92 -27.40 -6.77
C ASP A 71 -8.70 -26.93 -5.54
N GLY A 72 -9.84 -26.25 -5.75
CA GLY A 72 -10.71 -25.75 -4.70
C GLY A 72 -10.31 -24.39 -4.12
N SER A 73 -9.13 -23.85 -4.47
CA SER A 73 -8.78 -22.46 -4.12
C SER A 73 -9.61 -21.45 -4.91
N SER A 74 -9.62 -20.20 -4.47
CA SER A 74 -10.29 -19.10 -5.16
C SER A 74 -9.40 -17.88 -5.23
N ASP A 75 -9.52 -17.11 -6.29
CA ASP A 75 -8.82 -15.84 -6.48
C ASP A 75 -9.84 -14.71 -6.31
N THR A 76 -9.51 -13.71 -5.48
CA THR A 76 -10.47 -12.67 -5.06
C THR A 76 -9.97 -11.27 -5.37
N GLY A 77 -10.85 -10.45 -5.92
CA GLY A 77 -10.69 -9.01 -6.04
C GLY A 77 -9.72 -8.54 -7.12
N LEU A 78 -9.31 -7.28 -6.99
CA LEU A 78 -8.66 -6.49 -8.05
C LEU A 78 -7.30 -7.04 -8.53
N MET A 79 -6.56 -7.72 -7.66
CA MET A 79 -5.29 -8.38 -7.95
C MET A 79 -5.37 -9.91 -7.81
N GLN A 80 -6.60 -10.46 -7.80
CA GLN A 80 -6.89 -11.90 -7.78
C GLN A 80 -6.07 -12.65 -6.71
N ILE A 81 -6.17 -12.22 -5.46
CA ILE A 81 -5.43 -12.83 -4.36
C ILE A 81 -5.97 -14.23 -4.10
N ASN A 82 -5.12 -15.24 -4.29
CA ASN A 82 -5.48 -16.64 -4.09
C ASN A 82 -5.70 -16.96 -2.59
N SER A 83 -6.73 -17.73 -2.29
CA SER A 83 -7.14 -18.10 -0.92
C SER A 83 -6.09 -18.92 -0.15
N ARG A 84 -5.08 -19.49 -0.83
CA ARG A 84 -3.91 -20.12 -0.19
C ARG A 84 -3.08 -19.16 0.66
N TRP A 85 -3.20 -17.85 0.42
CA TRP A 85 -2.54 -16.84 1.25
C TRP A 85 -3.24 -16.60 2.59
N LEU A 86 -4.51 -16.98 2.74
CA LEU A 86 -5.31 -16.66 3.94
C LEU A 86 -4.69 -17.13 5.25
N PRO A 87 -4.11 -18.34 5.39
CA PRO A 87 -3.44 -18.72 6.63
C PRO A 87 -2.25 -17.81 6.99
N THR A 88 -1.57 -17.26 5.99
CA THR A 88 -0.50 -16.27 6.22
C THR A 88 -1.06 -14.90 6.55
N LEU A 89 -2.09 -14.45 5.84
CA LEU A 89 -2.72 -13.15 6.02
C LEU A 89 -3.46 -13.03 7.37
N ALA A 90 -4.07 -14.12 7.85
CA ALA A 90 -4.75 -14.18 9.14
C ALA A 90 -3.81 -13.86 10.31
N ARG A 91 -2.51 -14.22 10.22
CA ARG A 91 -1.49 -13.86 11.22
C ARG A 91 -1.22 -12.36 11.30
N HIS A 92 -1.67 -11.60 10.30
CA HIS A 92 -1.62 -10.14 10.24
C HIS A 92 -3.00 -9.50 10.44
N GLY A 93 -4.00 -10.26 10.90
CA GLY A 93 -5.36 -9.76 11.15
C GLY A 93 -6.20 -9.56 9.89
N ILE A 94 -5.76 -10.07 8.73
CA ILE A 94 -6.48 -9.97 7.45
C ILE A 94 -7.31 -11.23 7.23
N ARG A 95 -8.61 -11.06 7.03
CA ARG A 95 -9.59 -12.12 6.79
C ARG A 95 -9.95 -12.21 5.31
N ALA A 96 -10.71 -13.23 4.94
CA ALA A 96 -11.14 -13.44 3.56
C ALA A 96 -12.01 -12.29 3.03
N GLU A 97 -12.85 -11.72 3.90
CA GLU A 97 -13.76 -10.63 3.54
C GLU A 97 -13.01 -9.35 3.19
N ASP A 98 -11.85 -9.14 3.81
CA ASP A 98 -11.02 -7.95 3.60
C ASP A 98 -10.40 -7.93 2.19
N LEU A 99 -10.34 -9.09 1.51
CA LEU A 99 -9.87 -9.17 0.12
C LEU A 99 -10.81 -8.48 -0.88
N TRP A 100 -12.05 -8.19 -0.50
CA TRP A 100 -13.00 -7.44 -1.33
C TRP A 100 -12.81 -5.93 -1.24
N ASP A 101 -12.09 -5.43 -0.23
CA ASP A 101 -11.65 -4.04 -0.21
C ASP A 101 -10.53 -3.86 -1.26
N PRO A 102 -10.74 -3.03 -2.31
CA PRO A 102 -9.78 -2.93 -3.41
C PRO A 102 -8.41 -2.45 -2.94
N CYS A 103 -8.36 -1.60 -1.90
CA CYS A 103 -7.12 -1.05 -1.37
C CYS A 103 -6.30 -2.11 -0.63
N THR A 104 -6.94 -2.88 0.23
CA THR A 104 -6.37 -4.04 0.91
C THR A 104 -5.87 -5.06 -0.10
N ASN A 105 -6.68 -5.34 -1.13
CA ASN A 105 -6.31 -6.26 -2.21
C ASN A 105 -5.05 -5.80 -2.96
N VAL A 106 -4.96 -4.51 -3.31
CA VAL A 106 -3.79 -3.92 -3.97
C VAL A 106 -2.54 -3.98 -3.09
N LEU A 107 -2.67 -3.66 -1.80
CA LEU A 107 -1.56 -3.74 -0.85
C LEU A 107 -1.03 -5.16 -0.68
N ILE A 108 -1.92 -6.16 -0.61
CA ILE A 108 -1.54 -7.57 -0.51
C ILE A 108 -0.88 -8.05 -1.80
N GLY A 109 -1.44 -7.72 -2.98
CA GLY A 109 -0.85 -8.09 -4.26
C GLY A 109 0.55 -7.49 -4.45
N ALA A 110 0.73 -6.22 -4.07
CA ALA A 110 2.05 -5.59 -4.07
C ALA A 110 3.02 -6.25 -3.07
N TRP A 111 2.56 -6.65 -1.89
CA TRP A 111 3.38 -7.39 -0.92
C TRP A 111 3.83 -8.74 -1.47
N ILE A 112 2.93 -9.52 -2.09
CA ILE A 112 3.28 -10.80 -2.73
C ILE A 112 4.32 -10.58 -3.85
N LEU A 113 4.10 -9.60 -4.72
CA LEU A 113 5.02 -9.30 -5.81
C LEU A 113 6.38 -8.81 -5.29
N GLY A 114 6.39 -7.97 -4.26
CA GLY A 114 7.61 -7.51 -3.58
C GLY A 114 8.40 -8.68 -2.99
N ARG A 115 7.72 -9.65 -2.37
CA ARG A 115 8.36 -10.89 -1.88
C ARG A 115 9.01 -11.69 -3.00
N ASN A 116 8.34 -11.82 -4.14
CA ASN A 116 8.90 -12.49 -5.30
C ASN A 116 10.17 -11.79 -5.80
N PHE A 117 10.15 -10.45 -5.94
CA PHE A 117 11.33 -9.69 -6.35
C PHE A 117 12.46 -9.73 -5.33
N HIS A 118 12.15 -9.74 -4.04
CA HIS A 118 13.15 -9.92 -2.99
C HIS A 118 13.84 -11.30 -3.10
N ALA A 119 13.06 -12.36 -3.30
CA ALA A 119 13.61 -13.73 -3.35
C ALA A 119 14.32 -14.07 -4.67
N MET A 120 13.95 -13.43 -5.79
CA MET A 120 14.35 -13.85 -7.14
C MET A 120 15.02 -12.75 -7.97
N GLY A 121 15.20 -11.56 -7.40
CA GLY A 121 15.62 -10.36 -8.11
C GLY A 121 14.51 -9.75 -8.97
N ARG A 122 14.71 -8.52 -9.45
CA ARG A 122 13.77 -7.80 -10.34
C ARG A 122 13.79 -8.36 -11.76
N THR A 123 13.26 -9.57 -11.93
CA THR A 123 13.30 -10.35 -13.18
C THR A 123 11.90 -10.69 -13.67
N THR A 124 11.78 -11.02 -14.96
CA THR A 124 10.52 -11.56 -15.55
C THR A 124 10.09 -12.86 -14.87
N ARG A 125 11.05 -13.68 -14.44
CA ARG A 125 10.79 -14.89 -13.64
C ARG A 125 10.07 -14.57 -12.34
N ALA A 126 10.52 -13.54 -11.63
CA ALA A 126 9.92 -13.12 -10.36
C ALA A 126 8.53 -12.50 -10.56
N LEU A 127 8.33 -11.70 -11.61
CA LEU A 127 7.02 -11.18 -11.99
C LEU A 127 6.05 -12.33 -12.33
N GLY A 128 6.50 -13.27 -13.17
CA GLY A 128 5.72 -14.43 -13.57
C GLY A 128 5.36 -15.37 -12.43
N ALA A 129 6.19 -15.44 -11.38
CA ALA A 129 5.93 -16.24 -10.20
C ALA A 129 4.73 -15.77 -9.38
N TYR A 130 4.19 -14.58 -9.65
CA TYR A 130 2.93 -14.13 -9.08
C TYR A 130 1.77 -15.06 -9.44
N ASN A 131 1.72 -15.51 -10.70
CA ASN A 131 0.60 -16.28 -11.24
C ASN A 131 0.89 -17.79 -11.35
N ALA A 132 2.15 -18.19 -11.57
CA ALA A 132 2.45 -19.59 -11.88
C ALA A 132 3.74 -20.11 -11.24
N ALA A 133 3.76 -21.41 -10.95
CA ALA A 133 4.98 -22.13 -10.54
C ALA A 133 5.86 -22.55 -11.74
N HIS A 134 5.25 -22.98 -12.84
CA HIS A 134 5.97 -23.53 -14.00
C HIS A 134 6.68 -22.44 -14.81
N PRO A 135 7.97 -22.60 -15.20
CA PRO A 135 8.76 -21.57 -15.86
C PRO A 135 8.10 -20.96 -17.11
N GLU A 136 7.64 -21.78 -18.05
CA GLU A 136 7.01 -21.28 -19.29
C GLU A 136 5.74 -20.45 -19.03
N ARG A 137 4.96 -20.83 -18.00
CA ARG A 137 3.76 -20.08 -17.63
C ARG A 137 4.12 -18.74 -16.99
N ARG A 138 5.18 -18.71 -16.17
CA ARG A 138 5.74 -17.47 -15.60
C ARG A 138 6.14 -16.50 -16.70
N GLU A 139 6.90 -16.97 -17.68
CA GLU A 139 7.35 -16.13 -18.78
C GLU A 139 6.20 -15.59 -19.61
N ARG A 140 5.23 -16.44 -19.96
CA ARG A 140 4.04 -16.01 -20.68
C ARG A 140 3.28 -14.93 -19.92
N TYR A 141 3.03 -15.15 -18.63
CA TYR A 141 2.35 -14.18 -17.78
C TYR A 141 3.14 -12.86 -17.70
N ALA A 142 4.46 -12.93 -17.47
CA ALA A 142 5.30 -11.74 -17.39
C ALA A 142 5.26 -10.93 -18.69
N ARG A 143 5.28 -11.58 -19.87
CA ARG A 143 5.11 -10.90 -21.17
C ARG A 143 3.75 -10.20 -21.27
N GLN A 144 2.67 -10.85 -20.84
CA GLN A 144 1.32 -10.27 -20.88
C GLN A 144 1.18 -9.04 -19.96
N VAL A 145 1.79 -9.08 -18.77
CA VAL A 145 1.83 -7.94 -17.86
C VAL A 145 2.67 -6.81 -18.45
N LEU A 146 3.89 -7.10 -18.92
CA LEU A 146 4.78 -6.07 -19.46
C LEU A 146 4.19 -5.38 -20.69
N ALA A 147 3.42 -6.09 -21.52
CA ALA A 147 2.69 -5.49 -22.64
C ALA A 147 1.59 -4.50 -22.21
N ARG A 148 1.11 -4.59 -20.97
CA ARG A 148 0.13 -3.66 -20.36
C ARG A 148 0.78 -2.50 -19.62
N VAL A 149 2.09 -2.56 -19.37
CA VAL A 149 2.80 -1.46 -18.70
C VAL A 149 2.82 -0.27 -19.64
N ARG A 150 1.93 0.70 -19.40
CA ARG A 150 1.96 2.01 -20.04
C ARG A 150 3.10 2.78 -19.39
N VAL A 151 4.25 2.76 -20.04
CA VAL A 151 5.52 3.30 -19.53
C VAL A 151 5.43 4.83 -19.42
N LEU A 152 5.56 5.36 -18.20
CA LEU A 152 6.65 6.32 -17.98
C LEU A 152 7.89 5.48 -17.66
N PRO A 153 9.07 5.77 -18.23
CA PRO A 153 10.26 4.93 -18.12
C PRO A 153 10.47 4.51 -16.68
N LEU A 154 10.65 3.21 -16.40
CA LEU A 154 11.12 2.77 -15.09
C LEU A 154 12.38 3.59 -14.81
N PRO A 155 12.47 4.39 -13.73
CA PRO A 155 13.75 4.95 -13.37
C PRO A 155 14.67 3.74 -13.18
N ALA A 156 15.72 3.67 -13.98
CA ALA A 156 16.83 2.78 -13.71
C ALA A 156 17.26 3.13 -12.29
N SER A 157 16.96 2.28 -11.32
CA SER A 157 17.39 2.54 -9.96
C SER A 157 18.91 2.54 -10.01
N PRO A 158 19.60 3.64 -9.65
CA PRO A 158 21.00 3.50 -9.31
C PRO A 158 21.01 2.58 -8.10
N VAL A 159 21.69 1.44 -8.21
CA VAL A 159 22.18 0.75 -7.02
C VAL A 159 23.06 1.79 -6.34
N ALA A 160 22.55 2.43 -5.28
CA ALA A 160 23.38 3.29 -4.47
C ALA A 160 24.56 2.44 -3.99
N PRO A 161 25.82 2.88 -4.17
CA PRO A 161 26.94 2.11 -3.70
C PRO A 161 26.76 1.89 -2.20
N GLU A 162 26.82 0.62 -1.80
CA GLU A 162 26.82 0.21 -0.40
C GLU A 162 27.86 1.06 0.32
N ARG A 163 27.42 1.83 1.34
CA ARG A 163 28.31 2.66 2.14
C ARG A 163 29.30 1.73 2.83
N ARG A 164 30.49 1.59 2.25
CA ARG A 164 31.63 0.93 2.87
C ARG A 164 31.90 1.68 4.18
N LEU A 165 31.63 1.01 5.30
CA LEU A 165 32.03 1.49 6.63
C LEU A 165 33.56 1.67 6.62
N PRO A 166 34.10 2.75 7.20
CA PRO A 166 35.55 2.94 7.26
C PRO A 166 36.16 1.85 8.15
N GLU A 167 37.16 1.16 7.61
CA GLU A 167 38.01 0.27 8.40
C GLU A 167 38.76 1.12 9.45
N SER A 168 38.54 0.79 10.71
CA SER A 168 39.27 1.37 11.83
C SER A 168 40.74 0.96 11.74
N LYS A 169 41.62 1.95 11.64
CA LYS A 169 43.06 1.78 11.86
C LYS A 169 43.36 1.42 13.32
#